data_AF-A0A1Q3CJB3-F1
#
_entry.id   AF-A0A1Q3CJB3-F1
#
_cell.length_a   1.000
_cell.length_b   1.000
_cell.length_c   1.000
_cell.angle_alpha   90.00
_cell.angle_beta   90.00
_cell.angle_gamma   90.00
#
_symmetry.space_group_name_H-M   'P 1'
#
loop_
_entity.id
_entity.type
_entity.pdbx_description
1 polymer ?
#
loop_
_entity_poly.entity_id
_entity_poly.type
_entity_poly.pdbx_seq_one_letter_code
_entity_poly.pdbx_strand_id
1 'polypeptide(L)'
;PKPGDPKFEAWDEADSMIMSWLWDSMDPTISDTCMLLKTAKEIWDSIRRTYLKARDAVQVYKIKVKTSATKQGSRTVTEYANNPQNLWQELDHYRVFEMKCPEDAAKLKIFIEKDRIYDFLAGLNPKFD
;
A
#
# COMPACT_ATOMS: atom_id res chain seq x y z
N PRO A 1 -9.75 -27.41 5.68
CA PRO A 1 -10.45 -28.72 5.78
C PRO A 1 -10.89 -28.93 7.22
N LYS A 2 -11.94 -29.72 7.49
CA LYS A 2 -12.31 -30.03 8.88
C LYS A 2 -11.52 -31.25 9.38
N PRO A 3 -11.31 -31.39 10.70
CA PRO A 3 -10.79 -32.64 11.25
C PRO A 3 -11.66 -33.82 10.80
N GLY A 4 -11.04 -34.82 10.17
CA GLY A 4 -11.70 -35.97 9.55
C GLY A 4 -11.87 -35.90 8.02
N ASP A 5 -11.54 -34.78 7.38
CA ASP A 5 -11.37 -34.72 5.92
C ASP A 5 -10.07 -35.47 5.54
N PRO A 6 -10.08 -36.39 4.55
CA PRO A 6 -8.86 -37.05 4.08
C PRO A 6 -7.75 -36.10 3.63
N LYS A 7 -8.09 -34.86 3.27
CA LYS A 7 -7.15 -33.80 2.89
C LYS A 7 -6.66 -32.96 4.06
N PHE A 8 -7.11 -33.22 5.28
CA PHE A 8 -6.77 -32.42 6.46
C PHE A 8 -5.27 -32.50 6.76
N GLU A 9 -4.70 -33.71 6.83
CA GLU A 9 -3.28 -33.92 7.14
C GLU A 9 -2.37 -33.17 6.16
N ALA A 10 -2.60 -33.33 4.85
CA ALA A 10 -1.81 -32.65 3.82
C ALA A 10 -1.95 -31.12 3.88
N TRP A 11 -3.11 -30.61 4.31
CA TRP A 11 -3.31 -29.18 4.50
C TRP A 11 -2.61 -28.68 5.76
N ASP A 12 -2.65 -29.43 6.86
CA ASP A 12 -2.05 -29.08 8.16
C ASP A 12 -0.51 -29.05 8.06
N GLU A 13 0.08 -29.99 7.32
CA GLU A 13 1.51 -30.00 7.01
C GLU A 13 1.93 -28.77 6.19
N ALA A 14 1.15 -28.43 5.15
CA ALA A 14 1.42 -27.26 4.33
C ALA A 14 1.25 -25.95 5.12
N ASP A 15 0.22 -25.86 5.98
CA ASP A 15 -0.01 -24.69 6.82
C ASP A 15 1.15 -24.51 7.83
N SER A 16 1.58 -25.58 8.49
CA SER A 16 2.72 -25.58 9.43
C SER A 16 4.03 -25.14 8.76
N MET A 17 4.29 -25.60 7.54
CA MET A 17 5.48 -25.19 6.77
C MET A 17 5.43 -23.69 6.42
N ILE A 18 4.26 -23.16 6.06
CA ILE A 18 4.11 -21.73 5.79
C ILE A 18 4.26 -20.92 7.09
N MET A 19 3.78 -21.43 8.23
CA MET A 19 3.99 -20.78 9.53
C MET A 19 5.47 -20.64 9.86
N SER A 20 6.29 -21.68 9.65
CA SER A 20 7.74 -21.59 9.90
C SER A 20 8.40 -20.57 8.99
N TRP A 21 8.08 -20.55 7.70
CA TRP A 21 8.61 -19.53 6.78
C TRP A 21 8.21 -18.10 7.19
N LEU A 22 7.00 -17.91 7.69
CA LEU A 22 6.55 -16.61 8.18
C LEU A 22 7.36 -16.20 9.42
N TRP A 23 7.52 -17.07 10.42
CA TRP A 23 8.32 -16.79 11.61
C TRP A 23 9.78 -16.49 11.29
N ASP A 24 10.39 -17.27 10.39
CA ASP A 24 11.79 -17.09 10.00
C ASP A 24 12.02 -15.81 9.18
N SER A 25 10.98 -15.30 8.52
CA SER A 25 11.07 -14.08 7.70
C SER A 25 10.80 -12.79 8.49
N MET A 26 10.36 -12.89 9.75
CA MET A 26 10.00 -11.76 10.59
C MET A 26 11.14 -11.34 11.51
N ASP A 27 11.12 -10.06 11.91
CA ASP A 27 11.90 -9.63 13.07
C ASP A 27 11.43 -10.42 14.32
N PRO A 28 12.35 -10.90 15.18
CA PRO A 28 11.98 -11.69 16.37
C PRO A 28 10.93 -11.03 17.27
N THR A 29 10.98 -9.70 17.40
CA THR A 29 10.00 -8.96 18.22
C THR A 29 8.60 -8.97 17.62
N ILE A 30 8.49 -9.13 16.29
CA ILE A 30 7.24 -9.25 15.56
C ILE A 30 6.73 -10.69 15.62
N SER A 31 7.61 -11.68 15.41
CA SER A 31 7.21 -13.11 15.44
C SER A 31 6.73 -13.54 16.83
N ASP A 32 7.32 -13.01 17.91
CA ASP A 32 6.87 -13.23 19.29
C ASP A 32 5.39 -12.87 19.50
N THR A 33 4.90 -11.80 18.86
CA THR A 33 3.48 -11.39 18.95
C THR A 33 2.52 -12.37 18.28
N CYS A 34 3.03 -13.25 17.42
CA CYS A 34 2.26 -14.18 16.60
C CYS A 34 2.38 -15.64 17.06
N MET A 35 3.21 -15.95 18.06
CA MET A 35 3.49 -17.33 18.50
C MET A 35 2.26 -18.12 18.97
N LEU A 36 1.21 -17.44 19.44
CA LEU A 36 -0.02 -18.09 19.94
C LEU A 36 -1.07 -18.35 18.85
N LEU A 37 -0.81 -17.91 17.62
CA LEU A 37 -1.72 -18.09 16.48
C LEU A 37 -1.56 -19.49 15.89
N LYS A 38 -2.67 -20.10 15.49
CA LYS A 38 -2.74 -21.55 15.21
C LYS A 38 -2.61 -21.90 13.75
N THR A 39 -2.69 -20.91 12.86
CA THR A 39 -2.61 -21.13 11.42
C THR A 39 -1.77 -20.06 10.74
N ALA A 40 -1.15 -20.40 9.60
CA ALA A 40 -0.42 -19.45 8.76
C ALA A 40 -1.32 -18.26 8.35
N LYS A 41 -2.60 -18.53 8.10
CA LYS A 41 -3.59 -17.50 7.79
C LYS A 41 -3.77 -16.51 8.94
N GLU A 42 -3.91 -16.99 10.18
CA GLU A 42 -4.07 -16.11 11.34
C GLU A 42 -2.82 -15.24 11.56
N ILE A 43 -1.62 -15.82 11.41
CA ILE A 43 -0.36 -15.08 11.47
C ILE A 43 -0.35 -13.98 10.40
N TRP A 44 -0.60 -14.33 9.14
CA TRP A 44 -0.64 -13.39 8.03
C TRP A 44 -1.67 -12.26 8.25
N ASP A 45 -2.89 -12.62 8.67
CA ASP A 45 -3.96 -11.64 8.91
C ASP A 45 -3.61 -10.71 10.09
N SER A 46 -2.93 -11.21 11.13
CA SER A 46 -2.48 -10.41 12.28
C SER A 46 -1.39 -9.41 11.87
N ILE A 47 -0.33 -9.87 11.21
CA ILE A 47 0.76 -9.00 10.73
C ILE A 47 0.20 -7.98 9.76
N ARG A 48 -0.66 -8.41 8.84
CA ARG A 48 -1.34 -7.50 7.93
C ARG A 48 -2.15 -6.48 8.71
N ARG A 49 -2.98 -6.83 9.68
CA ARG A 49 -3.74 -5.82 10.44
C ARG A 49 -2.86 -4.83 11.20
N THR A 50 -1.77 -5.31 11.78
CA THR A 50 -0.89 -4.50 12.64
C THR A 50 0.05 -3.60 11.83
N TYR A 51 0.57 -4.09 10.71
CA TYR A 51 1.65 -3.43 9.96
C TYR A 51 1.26 -3.03 8.53
N LEU A 52 0.09 -3.43 8.04
CA LEU A 52 -0.43 -2.92 6.78
C LEU A 52 -0.77 -1.44 6.97
N LYS A 53 0.10 -0.60 6.46
CA LYS A 53 -0.09 0.85 6.40
C LYS A 53 -1.13 1.27 5.36
N ALA A 54 -1.76 0.34 4.64
CA ALA A 54 -2.85 0.70 3.72
C ALA A 54 -3.93 1.45 4.52
N ARG A 55 -4.31 2.63 4.02
CA ARG A 55 -5.21 3.60 4.69
C ARG A 55 -4.63 4.32 5.91
N ASP A 56 -3.31 4.31 6.11
CA ASP A 56 -2.63 5.16 7.11
C ASP A 56 -2.84 6.65 6.74
N ALA A 57 -3.77 7.29 7.43
CA ALA A 57 -4.12 8.69 7.20
C ALA A 57 -2.93 9.63 7.45
N VAL A 58 -2.02 9.29 8.37
CA VAL A 58 -0.82 10.08 8.66
C VAL A 58 0.14 10.02 7.48
N GLN A 59 0.36 8.84 6.91
CA GLN A 59 1.23 8.69 5.75
C GLN A 59 0.62 9.35 4.50
N VAL A 60 -0.68 9.19 4.28
CA VAL A 60 -1.43 9.89 3.22
C VAL A 60 -1.27 11.41 3.36
N TYR A 61 -1.43 11.96 4.57
CA TYR A 61 -1.26 13.38 4.81
C TYR A 61 0.18 13.85 4.53
N LYS A 62 1.19 13.12 5.03
CA LYS A 62 2.61 13.44 4.80
C LYS A 62 2.94 13.49 3.31
N ILE A 63 2.48 12.51 2.54
CA ILE A 63 2.70 12.47 1.09
C ILE A 63 2.00 13.65 0.42
N LYS A 64 0.75 13.94 0.77
CA LYS A 64 0.03 15.10 0.22
C LYS A 64 0.76 16.42 0.46
N VAL A 65 1.23 16.67 1.69
CA VAL A 65 2.00 17.87 2.02
C VAL A 65 3.28 17.94 1.17
N LYS A 66 3.99 16.82 1.02
CA LYS A 66 5.20 16.76 0.21
C LYS A 66 4.92 17.01 -1.28
N THR A 67 3.84 16.44 -1.83
CA THR A 67 3.41 16.68 -3.21
C THR A 67 3.15 18.17 -3.45
N SER A 68 2.34 18.81 -2.61
CA SER A 68 2.02 20.25 -2.76
C SER A 68 3.23 21.18 -2.57
N ALA A 69 4.21 20.76 -1.77
CA ALA A 69 5.46 21.49 -1.57
C ALA A 69 6.49 21.28 -2.69
N THR A 70 6.28 20.32 -3.60
CA THR A 70 7.25 20.01 -4.66
C THR A 70 7.21 21.11 -5.71
N LYS A 71 8.38 21.70 -6.00
CA LYS A 71 8.55 22.75 -7.01
C LYS A 71 9.57 22.34 -8.07
N GLN A 72 9.40 22.84 -9.29
CA GLN A 72 10.31 22.62 -10.41
C GLN A 72 11.72 23.13 -10.09
N GLY A 73 11.83 24.39 -9.65
CA GLY A 73 13.11 25.02 -9.30
C GLY A 73 14.06 25.04 -10.49
N SER A 74 15.30 24.58 -10.31
CA SER A 74 16.32 24.55 -11.37
C SER A 74 16.20 23.37 -12.34
N ARG A 75 15.29 22.41 -12.09
CA ARG A 75 15.14 21.20 -12.92
C ARG A 75 14.40 21.49 -14.22
N THR A 76 14.66 20.69 -15.25
CA THR A 76 13.80 20.66 -16.44
C THR A 76 12.39 20.18 -16.08
N VAL A 77 11.41 20.45 -16.93
CA VAL A 77 10.02 20.00 -16.70
C VAL A 77 9.95 18.47 -16.62
N THR A 78 10.69 17.77 -17.49
CA THR A 78 10.76 16.30 -17.50
C THR A 78 11.37 15.75 -16.21
N GLU A 79 12.47 16.32 -15.72
CA GLU A 79 13.09 15.89 -14.46
C GLU A 79 12.20 16.20 -13.26
N TYR A 80 11.50 17.34 -13.28
CA TYR A 80 10.53 17.68 -12.26
C TYR A 80 9.38 16.67 -12.22
N ALA A 81 8.82 16.27 -13.37
CA ALA A 81 7.67 15.37 -13.46
C ALA A 81 7.86 14.01 -12.75
N ASN A 82 9.08 13.50 -12.70
CA ASN A 82 9.38 12.24 -12.02
C ASN A 82 9.10 12.30 -10.51
N ASN A 83 9.28 13.46 -9.88
CA ASN A 83 9.13 13.60 -8.43
C ASN A 83 7.67 13.48 -7.95
N PRO A 84 6.71 14.30 -8.43
CA PRO A 84 5.31 14.14 -8.07
C PRO A 84 4.75 12.80 -8.56
N GLN A 85 5.22 12.26 -9.70
CA GLN A 85 4.83 10.94 -10.18
C GLN A 85 5.12 9.83 -9.15
N ASN A 86 6.34 9.82 -8.59
CA ASN A 86 6.71 8.85 -7.56
C ASN A 86 5.86 9.02 -6.29
N LEU A 87 5.58 10.27 -5.89
CA LEU A 87 4.75 10.56 -4.71
C LEU A 87 3.29 10.12 -4.91
N TRP A 88 2.73 10.28 -6.11
CA TRP A 88 1.37 9.81 -6.39
C TRP A 88 1.28 8.29 -6.42
N GLN A 89 2.30 7.60 -6.95
CA GLN A 89 2.37 6.14 -6.88
C GLN A 89 2.45 5.63 -5.43
N GLU A 90 3.24 6.30 -4.59
CA GLU A 90 3.28 6.02 -3.15
C GLU A 90 1.91 6.29 -2.51
N LEU A 91 1.24 7.38 -2.87
CA LEU A 91 -0.10 7.72 -2.38
C LEU A 91 -1.14 6.67 -2.76
N ASP A 92 -1.08 6.13 -3.98
CA ASP A 92 -1.97 5.08 -4.47
C ASP A 92 -1.83 3.78 -3.69
N HIS A 93 -0.60 3.45 -3.26
CA HIS A 93 -0.36 2.30 -2.39
C HIS A 93 -1.12 2.43 -1.06
N TYR A 94 -1.18 3.63 -0.49
CA TYR A 94 -1.90 3.89 0.76
C TYR A 94 -3.41 4.12 0.57
N ARG A 95 -3.85 4.56 -0.61
CA ARG A 95 -5.27 4.82 -0.92
C ARG A 95 -5.92 3.67 -1.65
N VAL A 96 -6.18 2.59 -0.91
CA VAL A 96 -6.94 1.45 -1.44
C VAL A 96 -8.44 1.77 -1.43
N PHE A 97 -9.02 2.00 -2.60
CA PHE A 97 -10.45 2.17 -2.79
C PHE A 97 -11.12 0.83 -3.12
N GLU A 98 -12.02 0.36 -2.26
CA GLU A 98 -12.83 -0.84 -2.52
C GLU A 98 -14.10 -0.44 -3.28
N MET A 99 -13.99 -0.35 -4.60
CA MET A 99 -15.13 -0.02 -5.46
C MET A 99 -15.80 -1.28 -6.00
N LYS A 100 -17.13 -1.33 -5.88
CA LYS A 100 -17.96 -2.44 -6.37
C LYS A 100 -18.38 -2.27 -7.84
N CYS A 101 -18.35 -1.04 -8.35
CA CYS A 101 -18.78 -0.68 -9.70
C CYS A 101 -17.57 -0.25 -10.54
N PRO A 102 -17.27 -0.92 -11.66
CA PRO A 102 -16.16 -0.56 -12.55
C PRO A 102 -16.29 0.85 -13.14
N GLU A 103 -17.51 1.30 -13.46
CA GLU A 103 -17.76 2.61 -14.05
C GLU A 103 -17.42 3.74 -13.08
N ASP A 104 -17.77 3.58 -11.80
CA ASP A 104 -17.44 4.57 -10.76
C ASP A 104 -15.94 4.56 -10.42
N ALA A 105 -15.28 3.40 -10.51
CA ALA A 105 -13.83 3.31 -10.40
C ALA A 105 -13.12 4.06 -11.53
N ALA A 106 -13.62 3.96 -12.76
CA ALA A 106 -13.09 4.73 -13.89
C ALA A 106 -13.29 6.24 -13.68
N LYS A 107 -14.48 6.67 -13.21
CA LYS A 107 -14.75 8.09 -12.91
C LYS A 107 -13.85 8.63 -11.80
N LEU A 108 -13.66 7.87 -10.72
CA LEU A 108 -12.76 8.26 -9.63
C LEU A 108 -11.33 8.41 -10.15
N LYS A 109 -10.86 7.48 -10.98
CA LYS A 109 -9.52 7.58 -11.58
C LYS A 109 -9.36 8.88 -12.38
N ILE A 110 -10.35 9.24 -13.20
CA ILE A 110 -10.33 10.52 -13.95
C ILE A 110 -10.25 11.72 -13.00
N PHE A 111 -11.00 11.71 -11.90
CA PHE A 111 -10.95 12.77 -10.91
C PHE A 111 -9.58 12.87 -10.24
N ILE A 112 -8.98 11.74 -9.86
CA ILE A 112 -7.64 11.68 -9.27
C ILE A 112 -6.58 12.21 -10.25
N GLU A 113 -6.60 11.80 -11.53
CA GLU A 113 -5.64 12.32 -12.52
C GLU A 113 -5.79 13.82 -12.72
N LYS A 114 -7.02 14.35 -12.65
CA LYS A 114 -7.27 15.79 -12.73
C LYS A 114 -6.65 16.54 -11.56
N ASP A 115 -6.79 16.04 -10.33
CA ASP A 115 -6.15 16.63 -9.15
C ASP A 115 -4.61 16.61 -9.28
N ARG A 116 -4.04 15.52 -9.82
CA ARG A 116 -2.59 15.41 -10.07
C ARG A 116 -2.09 16.43 -11.08
N ILE A 117 -2.88 16.72 -12.11
CA ILE A 117 -2.56 17.81 -13.05
C ILE A 117 -2.49 19.15 -12.31
N TYR A 118 -3.42 19.42 -11.40
CA TYR A 118 -3.38 20.66 -10.61
C TYR A 118 -2.16 20.74 -9.70
N ASP A 119 -1.83 19.65 -8.99
CA ASP A 119 -0.61 19.56 -8.18
C ASP A 119 0.65 19.80 -9.02
N PHE A 120 0.72 19.19 -10.21
CA PHE A 120 1.83 19.32 -11.14
C PHE A 120 2.03 20.78 -11.56
N LEU A 121 0.95 21.40 -12.06
CA LEU A 121 0.95 22.78 -12.55
C LEU A 121 1.31 23.77 -11.44
N ALA A 122 0.75 23.60 -10.24
CA ALA A 122 1.04 24.47 -9.08
C ALA A 122 2.51 24.45 -8.64
N GLY A 123 3.28 23.42 -9.03
CA GLY A 123 4.70 23.33 -8.76
C GLY A 123 5.61 23.77 -9.90
N LEU A 124 5.07 24.09 -11.09
CA LEU A 124 5.87 24.63 -12.18
C LEU A 124 6.43 26.02 -11.86
N ASN A 125 7.51 26.38 -12.55
CA ASN A 125 8.04 27.74 -12.43
C ASN A 125 7.11 28.74 -13.13
N PRO A 126 7.04 30.00 -12.65
CA PRO A 126 6.11 31.02 -13.17
C PRO A 126 6.22 31.33 -14.67
N LYS A 127 7.32 30.94 -15.32
CA LYS A 127 7.49 31.08 -16.78
C LYS A 127 6.59 30.15 -17.61
N PHE A 128 5.90 29.22 -16.96
CA PHE A 128 4.96 28.27 -17.55
C PHE A 128 3.51 28.50 -17.10
N ASP A 129 3.26 29.55 -16.31
CA ASP A 129 1.90 29.99 -15.92
C ASP A 129 1.20 30.73 -17.07
#